data_AF-A0A2E7YY88-F1
#
_entry.id   AF-A0A2E7YY88-F1
#
_cell.length_a   1.000
_cell.length_b   1.000
_cell.length_c   1.000
_cell.angle_alpha   90.00
_cell.angle_beta   90.00
_cell.angle_gamma   90.00
#
_symmetry.space_group_name_H-M   'P 1'
#
loop_
_entity.id
_entity.type
_entity.pdbx_description
1 polymer ?
#
loop_
_entity_poly.entity_id
_entity_poly.type
_entity_poly.pdbx_seq_one_letter_code
_entity_poly.pdbx_strand_id
1 'polypeptide(L)'
;MFDGDQLLEKNSEQIPINNVTIEDLEQNTLNIIFYEDSFAKTRFFTNTISEWNTPISYFDFDLLYSGYIKSGITSAVKNITLLCPDNDNLHKNIKSVMDNISKKKSLVIIDSLNGFFNLLEGKKDAGRIVNALLMLLVSAAKNAKSIIIVGSLSKQNDKKDWVLSNTGRHVIESDYMTKIQLIESHDRTVAKILKTNNSNSITRESDSTN
;
A
#
# COMPACT_ATOMS: atom_id res chain seq x y z
N MET A 1 31.04 24.13 20.83
CA MET A 1 31.60 22.81 20.48
C MET A 1 30.50 21.82 20.83
N PHE A 2 29.69 21.48 19.83
CA PHE A 2 28.61 20.51 19.94
C PHE A 2 29.14 19.21 19.34
N ASP A 3 29.28 18.18 20.16
CA ASP A 3 29.79 16.88 19.73
C ASP A 3 28.79 16.23 18.76
N GLY A 4 29.24 16.05 17.51
CA GLY A 4 28.48 15.46 16.41
C GLY A 4 28.31 13.93 16.50
N ASP A 5 28.72 13.31 17.60
CA ASP A 5 28.74 11.85 17.77
C ASP A 5 27.57 11.29 18.60
N GLN A 6 26.64 12.13 19.08
CA GLN A 6 25.45 11.65 19.82
C GLN A 6 24.24 11.27 18.94
N LEU A 7 24.36 11.31 17.61
CA LEU A 7 23.28 10.89 16.69
C LEU A 7 23.51 9.51 16.03
N LEU A 8 24.54 8.78 16.46
CA LEU A 8 24.93 7.50 15.86
C LEU A 8 25.13 6.41 16.92
N GLU A 9 24.12 6.14 17.74
CA GLU A 9 24.04 4.86 18.45
C GLU A 9 22.61 4.51 18.87
N LYS A 10 21.84 3.95 17.93
CA LYS A 10 20.74 3.03 18.21
C LYS A 10 20.71 1.92 17.15
N ASN A 11 21.79 1.13 17.12
CA ASN A 11 21.73 -0.23 16.61
C ASN A 11 21.30 -1.14 17.76
N SER A 12 19.99 -1.33 17.91
CA SER A 12 19.41 -2.44 18.68
C SER A 12 18.60 -3.28 17.72
N GLU A 13 19.13 -4.46 17.41
CA GLU A 13 18.49 -5.68 16.89
C GLU A 13 17.10 -5.55 16.24
N GLN A 14 17.03 -5.90 14.95
CA GLN A 14 15.79 -6.09 14.20
C GLN A 14 14.92 -7.16 14.86
N ILE A 15 13.80 -6.76 15.44
CA ILE A 15 12.70 -7.66 15.82
C ILE A 15 11.51 -7.32 14.91
N PRO A 16 11.26 -8.05 13.82
CA PRO A 16 10.06 -7.86 13.04
C PRO A 16 8.91 -8.58 13.75
N ILE A 17 7.86 -7.85 14.13
CA ILE A 17 6.54 -8.46 14.15
C ILE A 17 5.57 -7.46 13.53
N ASN A 18 5.70 -7.30 12.21
CA ASN A 18 4.50 -7.11 11.41
C ASN A 18 3.62 -8.32 11.74
N ASN A 19 2.55 -8.12 12.47
CA ASN A 19 1.56 -9.16 12.76
C ASN A 19 0.67 -9.50 11.55
N VAL A 20 1.00 -8.93 10.38
CA VAL A 20 0.45 -9.29 9.07
C VAL A 20 1.52 -10.11 8.35
N THR A 21 1.20 -11.36 8.02
CA THR A 21 2.12 -12.25 7.30
C THR A 21 1.95 -12.11 5.78
N ILE A 22 2.84 -12.77 5.02
CA ILE A 22 2.66 -12.92 3.58
C ILE A 22 1.34 -13.63 3.28
N GLU A 23 0.99 -14.67 4.05
CA GLU A 23 -0.27 -15.42 3.86
C GLU A 23 -1.51 -14.54 4.05
N ASP A 24 -1.46 -13.57 4.98
CA ASP A 24 -2.53 -12.59 5.16
C ASP A 24 -2.70 -11.69 3.92
N LEU A 25 -1.59 -11.25 3.33
CA LEU A 25 -1.57 -10.42 2.12
C LEU A 25 -1.98 -11.21 0.87
N GLU A 26 -1.74 -12.52 0.84
CA GLU A 26 -2.12 -13.40 -0.27
C GLU A 26 -3.62 -13.78 -0.28
N GLN A 27 -4.38 -13.50 0.79
CA GLN A 27 -5.82 -13.78 0.85
C GLN A 27 -6.62 -13.00 -0.21
N ASN A 28 -6.18 -11.79 -0.57
CA ASN A 28 -6.84 -10.95 -1.55
C ASN A 28 -5.83 -10.37 -2.56
N THR A 29 -6.28 -10.18 -3.80
CA THR A 29 -5.46 -9.53 -4.84
C THR A 29 -5.09 -8.09 -4.49
N LEU A 30 -5.97 -7.35 -3.79
CA LEU A 30 -5.77 -5.96 -3.43
C LEU A 30 -5.67 -5.79 -1.92
N ASN A 31 -4.55 -5.22 -1.48
CA ASN A 31 -4.29 -4.87 -0.09
C ASN A 31 -4.04 -3.37 0.01
N ILE A 32 -4.80 -2.67 0.85
CA ILE A 32 -4.60 -1.24 1.11
C ILE A 32 -3.97 -1.06 2.49
N ILE A 33 -2.82 -0.40 2.52
CA ILE A 33 -2.08 -0.08 3.73
C ILE A 33 -2.34 1.40 4.08
N PHE A 34 -3.18 1.62 5.08
CA PHE A 34 -3.42 2.93 5.66
C PHE A 34 -2.28 3.29 6.61
N TYR A 35 -1.71 4.47 6.43
CA TYR A 35 -0.64 4.98 7.27
C TYR A 35 -0.83 6.48 7.55
N GLU A 36 -0.21 6.94 8.63
CA GLU A 36 -0.12 8.36 8.99
C GLU A 36 1.33 8.87 8.88
N ASP A 37 2.31 8.01 9.20
CA ASP A 37 3.73 8.28 9.01
C ASP A 37 4.29 7.59 7.74
N SER A 38 4.98 8.36 6.91
CA SER A 38 5.60 7.88 5.67
C SER A 38 6.82 7.01 5.94
N PHE A 39 7.53 7.19 7.06
CA PHE A 39 8.66 6.33 7.41
C PHE A 39 8.18 4.95 7.87
N ALA A 40 7.11 4.89 8.68
CA ALA A 40 6.42 3.65 9.05
C ALA A 40 5.96 2.86 7.82
N LYS A 41 5.32 3.52 6.83
CA LYS A 41 4.95 2.93 5.53
C LYS A 41 6.17 2.35 4.81
N THR A 42 7.23 3.14 4.68
CA THR A 42 8.45 2.73 3.97
C THR A 42 9.11 1.52 4.64
N ARG A 43 9.13 1.48 5.97
CA ARG A 43 9.63 0.34 6.76
C ARG A 43 8.76 -0.90 6.54
N PHE A 44 7.44 -0.75 6.60
CA PHE A 44 6.50 -1.85 6.34
C PHE A 44 6.75 -2.46 4.95
N PHE A 45 6.79 -1.63 3.90
CA PHE A 45 7.06 -2.12 2.54
C PHE A 45 8.43 -2.76 2.41
N THR A 46 9.48 -2.16 2.98
CA THR A 46 10.85 -2.72 2.93
C THR A 46 10.90 -4.11 3.57
N ASN A 47 10.24 -4.29 4.72
CA ASN A 47 10.16 -5.60 5.37
C ASN A 47 9.36 -6.59 4.50
N THR A 48 8.17 -6.19 4.01
CA THR A 48 7.32 -7.05 3.17
C THR A 48 8.03 -7.52 1.91
N ILE A 49 8.74 -6.64 1.19
CA ILE A 49 9.45 -7.03 -0.04
C ILE A 49 10.68 -7.90 0.24
N SER A 50 11.29 -7.79 1.43
CA SER A 50 12.47 -8.60 1.80
C SER A 50 12.13 -10.07 2.00
N GLU A 51 10.90 -10.37 2.38
CA GLU A 51 10.40 -11.74 2.57
C GLU A 51 9.75 -12.31 1.30
N TRP A 52 9.59 -11.49 0.25
CA TRP A 52 8.85 -11.87 -0.96
C TRP A 52 9.74 -12.50 -2.03
N ASN A 53 9.39 -13.69 -2.50
CA ASN A 53 10.23 -14.47 -3.43
C ASN A 53 9.88 -14.32 -4.92
N THR A 54 8.74 -13.71 -5.25
CA THR A 54 8.29 -13.51 -6.65
C THR A 54 8.78 -12.16 -7.19
N PRO A 55 8.79 -11.92 -8.52
CA PRO A 55 9.16 -10.62 -9.07
C PRO A 55 8.33 -9.48 -8.48
N ILE A 56 8.98 -8.37 -8.15
CA ILE A 56 8.37 -7.20 -7.51
C ILE A 56 8.45 -6.02 -8.47
N SER A 57 7.31 -5.40 -8.78
CA SER A 57 7.26 -4.09 -9.45
C SER A 57 6.91 -3.04 -8.41
N TYR A 58 7.81 -2.11 -8.13
CA TYR A 58 7.63 -1.10 -7.09
C TYR A 58 7.47 0.27 -7.75
N PHE A 59 6.25 0.80 -7.74
CA PHE A 59 5.98 2.17 -8.19
C PHE A 59 6.18 3.13 -7.02
N ASP A 60 7.27 3.88 -7.07
CA ASP A 60 7.60 4.93 -6.11
C ASP A 60 7.23 6.32 -6.69
N PHE A 61 6.01 6.76 -6.38
CA PHE A 61 5.44 8.05 -6.73
C PHE A 61 5.87 9.18 -5.78
N ASP A 62 6.26 8.89 -4.54
CA ASP A 62 6.67 9.92 -3.57
C ASP A 62 8.21 10.05 -3.42
N LEU A 63 8.96 9.20 -4.12
CA LEU A 63 10.42 9.19 -4.24
C LEU A 63 11.17 8.89 -2.92
N LEU A 64 10.45 8.55 -1.84
CA LEU A 64 11.07 8.31 -0.54
C LEU A 64 11.91 7.04 -0.54
N TYR A 65 11.35 5.94 -1.03
CA TYR A 65 12.04 4.63 -1.07
C TYR A 65 13.22 4.65 -2.04
N SER A 66 13.02 5.17 -3.26
CA SER A 66 14.07 5.34 -4.26
C SER A 66 15.18 6.27 -3.78
N GLY A 67 14.83 7.32 -3.03
CA GLY A 67 15.79 8.19 -2.34
C GLY A 67 16.69 7.42 -1.37
N TYR A 68 16.12 6.54 -0.55
CA TYR A 68 16.88 5.69 0.37
C TYR A 68 17.78 4.67 -0.32
N ILE A 69 17.33 4.10 -1.44
CA ILE A 69 18.15 3.19 -2.25
C ILE A 69 19.33 3.95 -2.85
N LYS A 70 19.08 5.14 -3.42
CA LYS A 70 20.11 5.95 -4.07
C LYS A 70 21.14 6.49 -3.09
N SER A 71 20.75 6.80 -1.85
CA SER A 71 21.66 7.26 -0.80
C SER A 71 22.44 6.13 -0.11
N GLY A 72 22.09 4.87 -0.36
CA GLY A 72 22.70 3.72 0.32
C GLY A 72 22.21 3.50 1.75
N ILE A 73 21.17 4.21 2.19
CA ILE A 73 20.53 4.00 3.51
C ILE A 73 19.88 2.61 3.55
N THR A 74 19.31 2.16 2.43
CA THR A 74 18.78 0.80 2.29
C THR A 74 19.27 0.17 0.98
N SER A 75 19.37 -1.16 0.97
CA SER A 75 19.78 -1.92 -0.22
C SER A 75 18.57 -2.45 -0.98
N ALA A 76 18.64 -2.43 -2.30
CA ALA A 76 17.60 -3.03 -3.14
C ALA A 76 17.60 -4.56 -2.99
N VAL A 77 16.42 -5.16 -2.87
CA VAL A 77 16.27 -6.63 -2.95
C VAL A 77 16.42 -7.10 -4.40
N LYS A 78 16.98 -8.29 -4.63
CA LYS A 78 17.41 -8.73 -5.97
C LYS A 78 16.30 -8.84 -7.02
N ASN A 79 15.05 -9.02 -6.58
CA ASN A 79 13.88 -9.28 -7.41
C ASN A 79 12.99 -8.04 -7.64
N ILE A 80 13.47 -6.84 -7.29
CA ILE A 80 12.72 -5.59 -7.47
C ILE A 80 13.02 -4.91 -8.80
N THR A 81 11.97 -4.48 -9.48
CA THR A 81 12.00 -3.46 -10.53
C THR A 81 11.44 -2.18 -9.94
N LEU A 82 12.31 -1.23 -9.63
CA LEU A 82 11.93 0.08 -9.10
C LEU A 82 11.53 1.01 -10.25
N LEU A 83 10.34 1.59 -10.15
CA LEU A 83 9.72 2.46 -11.12
C LEU A 83 9.43 3.79 -10.43
N CYS A 84 9.95 4.91 -10.95
CA CYS A 84 9.69 6.25 -10.43
C CYS A 84 8.85 6.99 -11.48
N PRO A 85 7.51 6.94 -11.40
CA PRO A 85 6.67 7.37 -12.50
C PRO A 85 6.57 8.89 -12.60
N ASP A 86 6.60 9.39 -13.84
CA ASP A 86 6.30 10.78 -14.19
C ASP A 86 5.25 10.81 -15.32
N ASN A 87 4.93 12.01 -15.81
CA ASN A 87 3.93 12.17 -16.86
C ASN A 87 4.32 11.50 -18.18
N ASP A 88 5.62 11.35 -18.45
CA ASP A 88 6.13 10.84 -19.72
C ASP A 88 6.19 9.31 -19.72
N ASN A 89 6.46 8.71 -18.55
CA ASN A 89 6.74 7.29 -18.44
C ASN A 89 5.59 6.46 -17.82
N LEU A 90 4.61 7.10 -17.15
CA LEU A 90 3.53 6.43 -16.41
C LEU A 90 2.82 5.37 -17.26
N HIS A 91 2.35 5.75 -18.46
CA HIS A 91 1.60 4.85 -19.34
C HIS A 91 2.42 3.62 -19.75
N LYS A 92 3.69 3.82 -20.12
CA LYS A 92 4.60 2.73 -20.51
C LYS A 92 4.86 1.79 -19.33
N ASN A 93 5.09 2.34 -18.14
CA ASN A 93 5.37 1.57 -16.94
C ASN A 93 4.16 0.74 -16.51
N ILE A 94 2.96 1.33 -16.47
CA ILE A 94 1.72 0.62 -16.14
C ILE A 94 1.45 -0.51 -17.15
N LYS A 95 1.57 -0.23 -18.46
CA LYS A 95 1.37 -1.24 -19.50
C LYS A 95 2.33 -2.44 -19.34
N SER A 96 3.61 -2.15 -19.15
CA SER A 96 4.64 -3.19 -18.96
C SER A 96 4.35 -4.05 -17.74
N VAL A 97 3.99 -3.43 -16.61
CA VAL A 97 3.65 -4.18 -15.40
C VAL A 97 2.38 -5.02 -15.59
N MET A 98 1.32 -4.47 -16.20
CA MET A 98 0.10 -5.22 -16.51
C MET A 98 0.37 -6.48 -17.35
N ASP A 99 1.20 -6.36 -18.38
CA ASP A 99 1.57 -7.49 -19.25
C ASP A 99 2.33 -8.58 -18.48
N ASN A 100 3.12 -8.21 -17.46
CA ASN A 100 3.87 -9.15 -16.63
C ASN A 100 2.97 -9.83 -15.59
N ILE A 101 2.21 -9.05 -14.83
CA ILE A 101 1.40 -9.57 -13.70
C ILE A 101 0.21 -10.42 -14.16
N SER A 102 -0.19 -10.31 -15.43
CA SER A 102 -1.22 -11.14 -16.05
C SER A 102 -0.72 -12.53 -16.46
N LYS A 103 0.60 -12.74 -16.53
CA LYS A 103 1.22 -13.99 -16.99
C LYS A 103 1.98 -14.73 -15.90
N LYS A 104 2.52 -14.01 -14.92
CA LYS A 104 3.36 -14.58 -13.87
C LYS A 104 2.95 -14.02 -12.52
N LYS A 105 2.91 -14.89 -11.49
CA LYS A 105 2.70 -14.47 -10.10
C LYS A 105 3.77 -13.45 -9.73
N SER A 106 3.35 -12.27 -9.30
CA SER A 106 4.23 -11.15 -8.96
C SER A 106 3.60 -10.29 -7.86
N LEU A 107 4.43 -9.46 -7.25
CA LEU A 107 4.01 -8.42 -6.32
C LEU A 107 4.07 -7.06 -7.02
N VAL A 108 3.03 -6.25 -6.86
CA VAL A 108 3.06 -4.84 -7.23
C VAL A 108 2.88 -3.99 -5.98
N ILE A 109 3.81 -3.06 -5.75
CA ILE A 109 3.68 -2.03 -4.73
C ILE A 109 3.34 -0.71 -5.41
N ILE A 110 2.26 -0.08 -4.98
CA ILE A 110 1.89 1.29 -5.35
C ILE A 110 2.21 2.18 -4.15
N ASP A 111 3.38 2.81 -4.19
CA ASP A 111 3.87 3.67 -3.13
C ASP A 111 3.98 5.13 -3.61
N SER A 112 3.07 6.04 -3.32
CA SER A 112 1.81 5.88 -2.62
C SER A 112 0.65 6.34 -3.49
N LEU A 113 -0.56 5.96 -3.12
CA LEU A 113 -1.79 6.41 -3.77
C LEU A 113 -1.89 7.94 -3.79
N ASN A 114 -1.43 8.61 -2.73
CA ASN A 114 -1.38 10.06 -2.65
C ASN A 114 -0.40 10.65 -3.67
N GLY A 115 0.80 10.08 -3.79
CA GLY A 115 1.75 10.46 -4.84
C GLY A 115 1.20 10.24 -6.24
N PHE A 116 0.47 9.14 -6.46
CA PHE A 116 -0.17 8.85 -7.73
C PHE A 116 -1.26 9.88 -8.08
N PHE A 117 -2.06 10.30 -7.10
CA PHE A 117 -3.01 11.41 -7.29
C PHE A 117 -2.31 12.72 -7.61
N ASN A 118 -1.22 13.04 -6.91
CA ASN A 118 -0.46 14.27 -7.13
C ASN A 118 0.15 14.33 -8.55
N LEU A 119 0.59 13.19 -9.11
CA LEU A 119 1.09 13.13 -10.49
C LEU A 119 0.03 13.60 -11.53
N LEU A 120 -1.26 13.45 -11.19
CA LEU A 120 -2.38 13.84 -12.04
C LEU A 120 -3.08 15.11 -11.54
N GLU A 121 -2.44 15.88 -10.65
CA GLU A 121 -2.97 17.14 -10.14
C GLU A 121 -3.33 18.11 -11.28
N GLY A 122 -4.42 18.87 -11.10
CA GLY A 122 -4.97 19.76 -12.13
C GLY A 122 -5.84 19.05 -13.18
N LYS A 123 -5.82 17.71 -13.28
CA LYS A 123 -6.77 16.98 -14.15
C LYS A 123 -8.12 16.82 -13.44
N LYS A 124 -9.19 17.34 -14.05
CA LYS A 124 -10.56 17.27 -13.52
C LYS A 124 -11.00 15.83 -13.17
N ASP A 125 -10.50 14.87 -13.93
CA ASP A 125 -10.85 13.44 -13.81
C ASP A 125 -9.79 12.59 -13.07
N ALA A 126 -8.82 13.20 -12.36
CA ALA A 126 -7.74 12.47 -11.69
C ALA A 126 -8.25 11.31 -10.81
N GLY A 127 -9.31 11.56 -10.03
CA GLY A 127 -10.07 10.57 -9.26
C GLY A 127 -10.42 9.31 -10.07
N ARG A 128 -11.09 9.53 -11.19
CA ARG A 128 -11.57 8.46 -12.07
C ARG A 128 -10.42 7.71 -12.74
N ILE A 129 -9.40 8.43 -13.17
CA ILE A 129 -8.23 7.85 -13.85
C ILE A 129 -7.45 6.94 -12.90
N VAL A 130 -7.09 7.42 -11.70
CA VAL A 130 -6.35 6.60 -10.72
C VAL A 130 -7.16 5.36 -10.35
N ASN A 131 -8.44 5.51 -10.04
CA ASN A 131 -9.29 4.37 -9.68
C ASN A 131 -9.40 3.36 -10.83
N ALA A 132 -9.58 3.82 -12.07
CA ALA A 132 -9.65 2.95 -13.23
C ALA A 132 -8.33 2.20 -13.45
N LEU A 133 -7.18 2.87 -13.33
CA LEU A 133 -5.87 2.24 -13.48
C LEU A 133 -5.59 1.23 -12.36
N LEU A 134 -5.95 1.53 -11.11
CA LEU A 134 -5.81 0.57 -10.03
C LEU A 134 -6.70 -0.66 -10.26
N MET A 135 -7.96 -0.46 -10.64
CA MET A 135 -8.88 -1.58 -10.94
C MET A 135 -8.41 -2.40 -12.14
N LEU A 136 -7.81 -1.76 -13.13
CA LEU A 136 -7.24 -2.44 -14.29
C LEU A 136 -6.02 -3.29 -13.91
N LEU A 137 -5.13 -2.77 -13.05
CA LEU A 137 -4.03 -3.55 -12.48
C LEU A 137 -4.55 -4.75 -11.67
N VAL A 138 -5.55 -4.54 -10.81
CA VAL A 138 -6.18 -5.62 -10.02
C VAL A 138 -6.78 -6.68 -10.94
N SER A 139 -7.48 -6.29 -12.00
CA SER A 139 -8.04 -7.23 -12.97
C SER A 139 -6.95 -8.04 -13.67
N ALA A 140 -5.84 -7.42 -14.06
CA ALA A 140 -4.71 -8.13 -14.67
C ALA A 140 -4.03 -9.10 -13.68
N ALA A 141 -3.86 -8.67 -12.43
CA ALA A 141 -3.19 -9.45 -11.39
C ALA A 141 -3.93 -10.75 -11.03
N LYS A 142 -5.27 -10.75 -11.07
CA LYS A 142 -6.11 -11.93 -10.78
C LYS A 142 -5.73 -13.16 -11.61
N ASN A 143 -5.38 -12.96 -12.87
CA ASN A 143 -5.11 -14.06 -13.81
C ASN A 143 -3.93 -14.95 -13.37
N ALA A 144 -2.88 -14.36 -12.79
CA ALA A 144 -1.69 -15.09 -12.36
C ALA A 144 -1.56 -15.20 -10.83
N LYS A 145 -2.64 -14.89 -10.08
CA LYS A 145 -2.64 -14.79 -8.61
C LYS A 145 -1.57 -13.82 -8.09
N SER A 146 -1.31 -12.76 -8.84
CA SER A 146 -0.44 -11.66 -8.43
C SER A 146 -1.13 -10.82 -7.35
N ILE A 147 -0.32 -10.17 -6.52
CA ILE A 147 -0.78 -9.37 -5.39
C ILE A 147 -0.43 -7.90 -5.62
N ILE A 148 -1.35 -7.01 -5.27
CA ILE A 148 -1.16 -5.56 -5.31
C ILE A 148 -1.30 -5.04 -3.89
N ILE A 149 -0.29 -4.29 -3.45
CA ILE A 149 -0.28 -3.57 -2.19
C ILE A 149 -0.21 -2.08 -2.50
N VAL A 150 -1.10 -1.29 -1.90
CA VAL A 150 -1.18 0.16 -2.12
C VAL A 150 -1.01 0.89 -0.80
N GLY A 151 -0.04 1.79 -0.72
CA GLY A 151 0.12 2.69 0.41
C GLY A 151 -0.84 3.85 0.26
N SER A 152 -1.60 4.17 1.31
CA SER A 152 -2.54 5.28 1.31
C SER A 152 -2.39 6.11 2.58
N LEU A 153 -1.80 7.30 2.48
CA LEU A 153 -1.78 8.29 3.56
C LEU A 153 -3.23 8.74 3.79
N SER A 154 -3.81 8.24 4.88
CA SER A 154 -5.25 8.32 5.12
C SER A 154 -5.54 8.54 6.58
N LYS A 155 -6.65 9.20 6.86
CA LYS A 155 -7.19 9.41 8.20
C LYS A 155 -8.65 9.00 8.22
N GLN A 156 -9.16 8.70 9.42
CA GLN A 156 -10.60 8.57 9.60
C GLN A 156 -11.25 9.95 9.67
N ASN A 157 -12.35 10.13 8.94
CA ASN A 157 -13.21 11.31 9.09
C ASN A 157 -14.12 11.19 10.33
N ASP A 158 -14.94 12.21 10.59
CA ASP A 158 -15.90 12.22 11.71
C ASP A 158 -16.92 11.05 11.67
N LYS A 159 -17.13 10.48 10.48
CA LYS A 159 -18.00 9.31 10.24
C LYS A 159 -17.27 7.97 10.34
N LYS A 160 -15.97 7.99 10.68
CA LYS A 160 -15.05 6.83 10.73
C LYS A 160 -14.74 6.20 9.37
N ASP A 161 -15.03 6.89 8.26
CA ASP A 161 -14.62 6.47 6.92
C ASP A 161 -13.15 6.81 6.68
N TRP A 162 -12.44 5.96 5.95
CA TRP A 162 -11.07 6.22 5.53
C TRP A 162 -11.06 7.18 4.34
N VAL A 163 -10.45 8.35 4.54
CA VAL A 163 -10.25 9.37 3.51
C VAL A 163 -8.76 9.66 3.35
N LEU A 164 -8.35 9.95 2.12
CA LEU A 164 -7.00 10.42 1.83
C LEU A 164 -6.74 11.71 2.60
N SER A 165 -5.66 11.76 3.38
CA SER A 165 -5.40 12.87 4.29
C SER A 165 -5.16 14.19 3.58
N ASN A 166 -4.62 14.17 2.36
CA ASN A 166 -4.28 15.35 1.55
C ASN A 166 -5.46 15.90 0.76
N THR A 167 -6.34 15.05 0.21
CA THR A 167 -7.43 15.49 -0.68
C THR A 167 -8.83 15.33 -0.08
N GLY A 168 -8.97 14.64 1.06
CA GLY A 168 -10.26 14.26 1.63
C GLY A 168 -11.07 13.30 0.74
N ARG A 169 -10.46 12.74 -0.31
CA ARG A 169 -11.14 11.80 -1.22
C ARG A 169 -11.31 10.46 -0.51
N HIS A 170 -12.43 9.80 -0.72
CA HIS A 170 -12.63 8.44 -0.25
C HIS A 170 -11.57 7.52 -0.86
N VAL A 171 -10.99 6.66 -0.02
CA VAL A 171 -10.15 5.56 -0.50
C VAL A 171 -11.05 4.53 -1.16
N ILE A 172 -10.53 3.85 -2.18
CA ILE A 172 -11.29 2.84 -2.94
C ILE A 172 -11.79 1.77 -1.97
N GLU A 173 -13.09 1.45 -2.07
CA GLU A 173 -13.75 0.43 -1.25
C GLU A 173 -14.22 -0.76 -2.09
N SER A 174 -14.02 -1.97 -1.56
CA SER A 174 -14.40 -3.25 -2.18
C SER A 174 -14.42 -4.32 -1.09
N ASP A 175 -15.38 -5.24 -1.15
CA ASP A 175 -15.46 -6.39 -0.24
C ASP A 175 -14.30 -7.39 -0.41
N TYR A 176 -13.59 -7.31 -1.54
CA TYR A 176 -12.48 -8.20 -1.91
C TYR A 176 -11.11 -7.55 -1.68
N MET A 177 -11.04 -6.57 -0.79
CA MET A 177 -9.82 -5.88 -0.40
C MET A 177 -9.48 -6.23 1.06
N THR A 178 -8.20 -6.48 1.33
CA THR A 178 -7.69 -6.46 2.71
C THR A 178 -7.33 -5.03 3.07
N LYS A 179 -7.92 -4.51 4.15
CA LYS A 179 -7.58 -3.21 4.73
C LYS A 179 -6.62 -3.41 5.89
N ILE A 180 -5.47 -2.75 5.89
CA ILE A 180 -4.46 -2.84 6.96
C ILE A 180 -4.13 -1.43 7.42
N GLN A 181 -4.15 -1.18 8.73
CA GLN A 181 -3.75 0.07 9.33
C GLN A 181 -2.38 -0.07 10.00
N LEU A 182 -1.45 0.82 9.68
CA LEU A 182 -0.21 0.96 10.43
C LEU A 182 -0.46 1.87 11.63
N ILE A 183 -0.13 1.37 12.82
CA ILE A 183 -0.25 2.09 14.09
C ILE A 183 1.15 2.22 14.67
N GLU A 184 1.55 3.44 15.01
CA GLU A 184 2.78 3.65 15.77
C GLU A 184 2.52 3.40 17.26
N SER A 185 3.38 2.57 17.86
CA SER A 185 3.41 2.36 19.29
C SER A 185 4.84 2.49 19.80
N HIS A 186 5.11 3.62 20.46
CA HIS A 186 6.34 4.00 21.16
C HIS A 186 7.61 3.98 20.30
N ASP A 187 8.01 2.83 19.75
CA ASP A 187 9.17 2.64 18.84
C ASP A 187 8.90 1.57 17.74
N ARG A 188 7.65 1.10 17.59
CA ARG A 188 7.29 0.01 16.69
C ARG A 188 6.12 0.41 15.80
N THR A 189 6.20 0.02 14.53
CA THR A 189 5.06 0.03 13.62
C THR A 189 4.34 -1.31 13.75
N VAL A 190 3.06 -1.29 14.11
CA VAL A 190 2.18 -2.47 14.19
C VAL A 190 1.19 -2.41 13.04
N ALA A 191 0.96 -3.53 12.36
CA ALA A 191 0.07 -3.60 11.19
C ALA A 191 -1.24 -4.31 11.57
N LYS A 192 -2.36 -3.59 11.66
CA LYS A 192 -3.65 -4.16 12.06
C LYS A 192 -4.55 -4.39 10.85
N ILE A 193 -4.95 -5.65 10.60
CA ILE A 193 -6.01 -5.95 9.62
C ILE A 193 -7.34 -5.41 10.15
N LEU A 194 -8.01 -4.60 9.34
CA LEU A 194 -9.34 -4.06 9.60
C LEU A 194 -10.38 -5.04 9.06
N LYS A 195 -11.18 -5.63 9.94
CA LYS A 195 -12.28 -6.50 9.54
C LYS A 195 -13.37 -5.66 8.87
N THR A 196 -13.83 -6.09 7.70
CA THR A 196 -15.05 -5.57 7.07
C THR A 196 -16.24 -6.11 7.88
N ASN A 197 -16.98 -5.24 8.56
CA ASN A 197 -18.20 -5.63 9.29
C ASN A 197 -19.33 -5.93 8.29
N ASN A 198 -19.30 -7.09 7.64
CA ASN A 198 -20.49 -7.60 6.96
C ASN A 198 -21.33 -8.42 7.94
N SER A 199 -22.08 -7.70 8.77
CA SER A 199 -23.26 -8.24 9.46
C SER A 199 -24.43 -7.29 9.24
N ASN A 200 -25.09 -7.41 8.09
CA ASN A 200 -26.50 -7.02 8.00
C ASN A 200 -27.26 -7.99 8.91
N SER A 201 -27.54 -7.55 10.14
CA SER A 201 -28.55 -8.17 10.99
C SER A 201 -29.90 -8.00 10.29
N ILE A 202 -30.32 -9.03 9.54
CA ILE A 202 -31.73 -9.17 9.18
C ILE A 202 -32.43 -9.57 10.47
N THR A 203 -32.96 -8.58 11.19
CA THR A 203 -33.97 -8.81 12.22
C THR A 203 -35.19 -9.35 11.50
N ARG A 204 -35.39 -10.67 11.51
CA ARG A 204 -36.70 -11.24 11.23
C ARG A 204 -37.53 -10.99 12.48
N GLU A 205 -38.43 -10.00 12.40
CA GLU A 205 -39.57 -9.95 13.30
C GLU A 205 -40.31 -11.29 13.16
N SER A 206 -40.40 -12.00 14.27
CA SER A 206 -41.32 -13.12 14.40
C SER A 206 -42.73 -12.54 14.57
N ASP A 207 -43.53 -12.62 13.51
CA ASP A 207 -44.97 -12.45 13.61
C ASP A 207 -45.52 -13.55 14.54
N SER A 208 -45.97 -13.13 15.72
CA SER A 208 -46.81 -13.93 16.59
C SER A 208 -48.28 -13.67 16.22
N THR A 209 -48.90 -14.61 15.52
CA THR A 209 -50.36 -14.76 15.53
C THR A 209 -50.73 -16.23 15.65
N ASN A 210 -51.13 -16.63 16.85
CA ASN A 210 -52.35 -17.39 17.12
C ASN A 210 -52.76 -17.13 18.57
#